data_AF-Q6IT76-F1
#
_entry.id   AF-Q6IT76-F1
#
_cell.length_a   1.000
_cell.length_b   1.000
_cell.length_c   1.000
_cell.angle_alpha   90.00
_cell.angle_beta   90.00
_cell.angle_gamma   90.00
#
_symmetry.space_group_name_H-M   'P 1'
#
loop_
_entity.id
_entity.type
_entity.pdbx_description
1 polymer ?
#
loop_
_entity_poly.entity_id
_entity_poly.type
_entity_poly.pdbx_seq_one_letter_code
_entity_poly.pdbx_strand_id
1 'polypeptide(L)'
;PLVTRLASQGYVVVGSDYLGLGKSNYAYHPYLHSASEASATIDAMRAARSVLQHLKTPLSGKVMLSGYSQGGHTAMATQREIEAHLSKEFQLVASASI
;
A
#
# COMPACT_ATOMS: atom_id res chain seq x y z
N PRO A 1 9.51 -1.27 -13.08
CA PRO A 1 8.12 -1.03 -13.56
C PRO A 1 7.44 0.14 -12.81
N LEU A 2 7.62 0.28 -11.49
CA LEU A 2 6.95 1.32 -10.70
C LEU A 2 7.14 2.74 -11.25
N VAL A 3 8.39 3.14 -11.58
CA VAL A 3 8.66 4.47 -12.13
C VAL A 3 8.19 4.59 -13.58
N THR A 4 8.70 3.72 -14.47
CA THR A 4 8.53 3.89 -15.92
C THR A 4 7.15 3.51 -16.45
N ARG A 5 6.35 2.71 -15.73
CA ARG A 5 5.04 2.22 -16.18
C ARG A 5 3.85 2.71 -15.35
N LEU A 6 4.05 3.06 -14.08
CA LEU A 6 2.97 3.54 -13.21
C LEU A 6 3.13 5.02 -12.90
N ALA A 7 4.22 5.41 -12.22
CA ALA A 7 4.41 6.80 -11.79
C ALA A 7 4.53 7.77 -12.98
N SER A 8 5.23 7.39 -14.04
CA SER A 8 5.31 8.17 -15.29
C SER A 8 3.95 8.36 -15.98
N GLN A 9 2.95 7.53 -15.65
CA GLN A 9 1.60 7.56 -16.19
C GLN A 9 0.60 8.26 -15.24
N GLY A 10 1.09 8.96 -14.21
CA GLY A 10 0.26 9.79 -13.33
C GLY A 10 -0.25 9.09 -12.06
N TYR A 11 0.22 7.88 -11.75
CA TYR A 11 -0.12 7.20 -10.50
C TYR A 11 0.83 7.63 -9.37
N VAL A 12 0.28 8.07 -8.24
CA VAL A 12 1.06 8.14 -7.00
C VAL A 12 1.25 6.71 -6.48
N VAL A 13 2.50 6.25 -6.43
CA VAL A 13 2.84 4.90 -5.99
C VAL A 13 3.44 4.96 -4.59
N VAL A 14 2.91 4.14 -3.69
CA VAL A 14 3.37 4.01 -2.30
C VAL A 14 3.64 2.53 -2.03
N GLY A 15 4.75 2.24 -1.35
CA GLY A 15 5.09 0.91 -0.88
C GLY A 15 5.66 0.99 0.53
N SER A 16 5.33 0.02 1.37
CA SER A 16 5.99 -0.20 2.66
C SER A 16 7.20 -1.10 2.43
N ASP A 17 8.29 -0.85 3.16
CA ASP A 17 9.40 -1.82 3.23
C ASP A 17 9.01 -3.09 4.00
N TYR A 18 7.85 -3.09 4.69
CA TYR A 18 7.38 -4.09 5.65
C TYR A 18 8.04 -4.01 7.03
N LEU A 19 7.40 -4.65 8.02
CA LEU A 19 7.99 -4.83 9.34
C LEU A 19 9.28 -5.65 9.23
N GLY A 20 10.30 -5.24 9.98
CA GLY A 20 11.60 -5.93 10.06
C GLY A 20 12.54 -5.70 8.88
N LEU A 21 12.16 -4.85 7.92
CA LEU A 21 12.98 -4.48 6.77
C LEU A 21 13.17 -2.95 6.71
N GLY A 22 14.14 -2.51 5.92
CA GLY A 22 14.45 -1.09 5.75
C GLY A 22 14.84 -0.42 7.07
N LYS A 23 14.08 0.62 7.46
CA LYS A 23 14.28 1.36 8.72
C LYS A 23 13.35 0.91 9.85
N SER A 24 12.60 -0.19 9.66
CA SER A 24 11.75 -0.75 10.70
C SER A 24 12.59 -1.15 11.91
N ASN A 25 12.08 -0.90 13.12
CA ASN A 25 12.68 -1.37 14.37
C ASN A 25 12.15 -2.74 14.82
N TYR A 26 11.27 -3.37 14.02
CA TYR A 26 10.74 -4.70 14.33
C TYR A 26 11.85 -5.74 14.20
N ALA A 27 11.93 -6.70 15.12
CA ALA A 27 13.10 -7.58 15.23
C ALA A 27 13.25 -8.59 14.08
N TYR A 28 12.17 -8.87 13.34
CA TYR A 28 12.16 -9.83 12.23
C TYR A 28 11.14 -9.41 11.18
N HIS A 29 11.28 -9.92 9.95
CA HIS A 29 10.28 -9.77 8.89
C HIS A 29 9.23 -10.89 8.98
N PRO A 30 7.95 -10.59 9.30
CA PRO A 30 6.89 -11.59 9.32
C PRO A 30 6.47 -11.96 7.88
N TYR A 31 7.29 -12.76 7.21
CA TYR A 31 7.12 -13.17 5.82
C TYR A 31 5.81 -13.91 5.59
N LEU A 32 4.99 -13.47 4.62
CA LEU A 32 3.67 -14.03 4.29
C LEU A 32 2.67 -14.00 5.46
N HIS A 33 2.86 -13.09 6.42
CA HIS A 33 1.92 -12.89 7.50
C HIS A 33 0.91 -11.80 7.11
N SER A 34 -0.28 -12.23 6.66
CA SER A 34 -1.27 -11.37 6.02
C SER A 34 -1.63 -10.14 6.84
N ALA A 35 -1.78 -10.28 8.16
CA ALA A 35 -2.21 -9.18 9.03
C ALA A 35 -1.16 -8.06 9.09
N SER A 36 0.13 -8.40 9.23
CA SER A 36 1.19 -7.38 9.30
C SER A 36 1.54 -6.78 7.95
N GLU A 37 1.43 -7.55 6.87
CA GLU A 37 1.61 -7.03 5.52
C GLU A 37 0.50 -6.02 5.16
N ALA A 38 -0.75 -6.33 5.50
CA ALA A 38 -1.87 -5.41 5.36
C ALA A 38 -1.69 -4.16 6.23
N SER A 39 -1.39 -4.32 7.53
CA SER A 39 -1.25 -3.19 8.44
C SER A 39 -0.11 -2.26 8.02
N ALA A 40 1.06 -2.80 7.68
CA ALA A 40 2.21 -2.01 7.23
C ALA A 40 1.92 -1.25 5.92
N THR A 41 1.11 -1.83 5.03
CA THR A 41 0.75 -1.20 3.74
C THR A 41 -0.29 -0.10 3.94
N ILE A 42 -1.31 -0.33 4.77
CA ILE A 42 -2.34 0.66 5.11
C ILE A 42 -1.71 1.87 5.78
N ASP A 43 -0.84 1.66 6.77
CA ASP A 43 -0.19 2.76 7.48
C ASP A 43 0.81 3.51 6.60
N ALA A 44 1.50 2.83 5.68
CA ALA A 44 2.31 3.50 4.66
C ALA A 44 1.47 4.42 3.77
N MET A 45 0.27 4.00 3.35
CA MET A 45 -0.65 4.85 2.58
C MET A 45 -1.15 6.06 3.41
N ARG A 46 -1.42 5.88 4.71
CA ARG A 46 -1.81 6.98 5.63
C ARG A 46 -0.69 8.00 5.78
N ALA A 47 0.54 7.54 6.01
CA ALA A 47 1.71 8.41 6.11
C ALA A 47 1.97 9.16 4.80
N ALA A 48 1.89 8.46 3.65
CA ALA A 48 2.03 9.08 2.34
C ALA A 48 0.96 10.16 2.08
N ARG A 49 -0.30 9.92 2.45
CA ARG A 49 -1.37 10.94 2.35
C ARG A 49 -1.05 12.20 3.16
N SER A 50 -0.42 12.06 4.32
CA SER A 50 0.02 13.21 5.13
C SER A 50 1.11 14.02 4.41
N VAL A 51 2.08 13.34 3.78
CA VAL A 51 3.11 13.98 2.95
C VAL A 51 2.49 14.68 1.74
N LEU A 52 1.60 14.00 1.01
CA LEU A 52 0.94 14.53 -0.18
C LEU A 52 0.06 15.74 0.14
N GLN A 53 -0.62 15.73 1.30
CA GLN A 53 -1.38 16.87 1.79
C GLN A 53 -0.47 18.06 2.07
N HIS A 54 0.67 17.85 2.75
CA HIS A 54 1.64 18.91 3.00
C HIS A 54 2.20 19.51 1.70
N LEU A 55 2.48 18.67 0.72
CA LEU A 55 2.96 19.05 -0.61
C LEU A 55 1.85 19.57 -1.54
N LYS A 56 0.59 19.60 -1.08
CA LYS A 56 -0.59 19.98 -1.88
C LYS A 56 -0.71 19.20 -3.19
N THR A 57 -0.30 17.94 -3.20
CA THR A 57 -0.45 17.06 -4.35
C THR A 57 -1.93 16.67 -4.48
N PRO A 58 -2.60 16.98 -5.61
CA PRO A 58 -4.01 16.65 -5.78
C PRO A 58 -4.20 15.14 -5.91
N LEU A 59 -5.13 14.58 -5.14
CA LEU A 59 -5.53 13.18 -5.20
C LEU A 59 -6.99 13.08 -5.64
N SER A 60 -7.29 12.10 -6.50
CA SER A 60 -8.67 11.85 -6.96
C SER A 60 -9.56 11.19 -5.90
N GLY A 61 -8.99 10.73 -4.79
CA GLY A 61 -9.65 9.92 -3.77
C GLY A 61 -9.67 8.41 -4.06
N LYS A 62 -9.49 8.01 -5.34
CA LYS A 62 -9.45 6.61 -5.76
C LYS A 62 -8.19 5.91 -5.27
N VAL A 63 -8.33 4.68 -4.81
CA VAL A 63 -7.24 3.82 -4.34
C VAL A 63 -7.21 2.54 -5.16
N MET A 64 -6.02 2.05 -5.47
CA MET A 64 -5.80 0.79 -6.17
C MET A 64 -4.69 0.01 -5.46
N LEU A 65 -4.75 -1.32 -5.53
CA LEU A 65 -3.74 -2.21 -4.95
C LEU A 65 -3.11 -3.08 -6.02
N SER A 66 -1.80 -3.27 -5.93
CA SER A 66 -1.07 -4.22 -6.75
C SER A 66 0.23 -4.62 -6.05
N GLY A 67 0.70 -5.82 -6.34
CA GLY A 67 1.98 -6.32 -5.85
C GLY A 67 2.37 -7.61 -6.56
N TYR A 68 3.66 -7.91 -6.56
CA TYR A 68 4.26 -9.04 -7.27
C TYR A 68 4.88 -10.03 -6.29
N SER A 69 4.69 -11.34 -6.53
CA SER A 69 5.24 -12.41 -5.69
C SER A 69 4.70 -12.32 -4.25
N GLN A 70 5.55 -12.19 -3.21
CA GLN A 70 5.07 -11.89 -1.84
C GLN A 70 4.19 -10.64 -1.82
N GLY A 71 4.51 -9.64 -2.65
CA GLY A 71 3.68 -8.43 -2.78
C GLY A 71 2.27 -8.72 -3.29
N GLY A 72 2.05 -9.80 -4.04
CA GLY A 72 0.72 -10.23 -4.45
C GLY A 72 -0.09 -10.75 -3.26
N HIS A 73 0.53 -11.51 -2.37
CA HIS A 73 -0.07 -11.90 -1.10
C HIS A 73 -0.38 -10.68 -0.23
N THR A 74 0.56 -9.73 -0.11
CA THR A 74 0.34 -8.46 0.59
C THR A 74 -0.82 -7.65 -0.01
N ALA A 75 -0.89 -7.54 -1.33
CA ALA A 75 -1.94 -6.78 -2.02
C ALA A 75 -3.33 -7.36 -1.74
N MET A 76 -3.48 -8.68 -1.82
CA MET A 76 -4.75 -9.36 -1.51
C MET A 76 -5.11 -9.30 -0.02
N ALA A 77 -4.13 -9.43 0.88
CA ALA A 77 -4.35 -9.27 2.32
C ALA A 77 -4.81 -7.85 2.66
N THR A 78 -4.19 -6.85 2.05
CA THR A 78 -4.56 -5.43 2.18
C THR A 78 -5.96 -5.16 1.64
N GLN A 79 -6.29 -5.72 0.47
CA GLN A 79 -7.63 -5.62 -0.11
C GLN A 79 -8.69 -6.15 0.85
N ARG A 80 -8.49 -7.38 1.37
CA ARG A 80 -9.42 -8.01 2.31
C ARG A 80 -9.66 -7.14 3.54
N GLU A 81 -8.60 -6.59 4.12
CA GLU A 81 -8.68 -5.73 5.30
C GLU A 81 -9.45 -4.43 5.00
N ILE A 82 -9.16 -3.78 3.88
CA ILE A 82 -9.82 -2.54 3.49
C ILE A 82 -11.32 -2.76 3.23
N GLU A 83 -11.67 -3.79 2.47
CA GLU A 83 -13.07 -4.08 2.13
C GLU A 83 -13.89 -4.44 3.37
N ALA A 84 -13.30 -5.21 4.30
CA ALA A 84 -13.97 -5.63 5.52
C ALA A 84 -14.17 -4.48 6.53
N HIS A 85 -13.21 -3.56 6.64
CA HIS A 85 -13.15 -2.64 7.79
C HIS A 85 -12.92 -1.16 7.45
N LEU A 86 -12.34 -0.81 6.29
CA LEU A 86 -11.83 0.53 6.00
C LEU A 86 -12.35 1.15 4.70
N SER A 87 -13.45 0.64 4.15
CA SER A 87 -14.02 1.09 2.86
C SER A 87 -14.41 2.58 2.82
N LYS A 88 -14.67 3.20 3.98
CA LYS A 88 -14.90 4.65 4.09
C LYS A 88 -13.61 5.47 3.97
N GLU A 89 -12.48 4.93 4.41
CA GLU A 89 -11.18 5.61 4.40
C GLU A 89 -10.45 5.44 3.06
N PHE A 90 -10.55 4.24 2.47
CA PHE A 90 -9.93 3.92 1.19
C PHE A 90 -11.01 3.50 0.19
N GLN A 91 -11.31 4.40 -0.75
CA GLN A 91 -12.18 4.08 -1.90
C GLN A 91 -11.41 3.17 -2.88
N LEU A 92 -11.36 1.89 -2.55
CA LEU A 92 -10.70 0.87 -3.37
C LEU A 92 -11.52 0.62 -4.64
N VAL A 93 -10.94 0.91 -5.80
CA VAL A 93 -11.63 0.79 -7.11
C VAL A 93 -11.03 -0.29 -8.02
N ALA A 94 -9.83 -0.79 -7.70
CA ALA A 94 -9.17 -1.86 -8.43
C ALA A 94 -8.15 -2.59 -7.55
N SER A 95 -7.96 -3.88 -7.79
CA SER A 95 -6.91 -4.70 -7.18
C SER A 95 -6.38 -5.69 -8.21
N ALA A 96 -5.06 -5.78 -8.37
CA ALA A 96 -4.40 -6.67 -9.31
C ALA A 96 -3.12 -7.26 -8.69
N SER A 97 -3.24 -8.46 -8.13
CA SER A 97 -2.11 -9.22 -7.55
C SER A 97 -1.47 -10.11 -8.62
N ILE A 98 -0.13 -10.16 -8.66
CA ILE A 98 0.67 -10.84 -9.70
C ILE A 98 1.60 -11.88 -9.06
#